data_AF-A0A064CJY8-F1
#
_entry.id   AF-A0A064CJY8-F1
#
_cell.length_a   1.000
_cell.length_b   1.000
_cell.length_c   1.000
_cell.angle_alpha   90.00
_cell.angle_beta   90.00
_cell.angle_gamma   90.00
#
_symmetry.space_group_name_H-M   'P 1'
#
loop_
_entity.id
_entity.type
_entity.pdbx_description
1 polymer ?
#
loop_
_entity_poly.entity_id
_entity_poly.type
_entity_poly.pdbx_seq_one_letter_code
_entity_poly.pdbx_strand_id
1 'polypeptide(L)'
;MISTAKTRYTVSGVLATGAAASALFAGAALGSAPDANASCASFFGLGNSASCSSTPLSIAIAVGNGATAHAGGLFGAAFALGTNSAATTGDAFTFATAAGDGSVATANGLFGIATQLGPNGAAVTKGSGQFGNFGLNIALNVTPLNSAANGSTVTAGGTGGAGNIALNLFGRATAANSVKVTSHGFFNIATNVGGRDNIIESGDAANSSIINLATNLFGSNTTVSAQGGIWNWATNVLGNNNTVVTVGSLVNTATNLFGSNNTVMTTGGYANWGRNLFGNGNTIEVTGGYANTVRNLFGSNNTVTTTGGNGNLAQNWFGTGNAVTITGGIYNTAFNLLGGNGNQVESQGGYQNAVFNLIGNHNTLTVGGAGSNYNLTVNSLSSNNQVTAGGAGGNFSAGFNVLGGTNTVHAGPGPLALAGTIFANGQTVTKTNPGIAINNFRIGGAQATSGQSSKTPAAKAGDAGKKKGTAGSARG
;
A
#
# COMPACT_ATOMS: atom_id res chain seq x y z
N MET A 1 57.95 -13.13 13.95
CA MET A 1 58.83 -13.95 14.82
C MET A 1 58.02 -14.39 16.04
N ILE A 2 58.36 -15.54 16.66
CA ILE A 2 58.30 -15.89 18.12
C ILE A 2 57.16 -15.23 18.95
N SER A 3 56.26 -15.92 19.67
CA SER A 3 56.22 -17.28 20.28
C SER A 3 54.75 -17.80 20.32
N THR A 4 54.38 -19.09 20.28
CA THR A 4 54.51 -20.21 21.28
C THR A 4 54.04 -19.86 22.72
N ALA A 5 53.29 -20.69 23.47
CA ALA A 5 53.09 -22.15 23.35
C ALA A 5 51.83 -22.71 24.09
N LYS A 6 51.41 -23.94 23.69
CA LYS A 6 50.80 -25.06 24.49
C LYS A 6 49.48 -24.78 25.27
N THR A 7 48.59 -25.76 25.54
CA THR A 7 48.80 -27.17 25.96
C THR A 7 47.71 -28.12 25.39
N ARG A 8 47.88 -29.45 25.53
CA ARG A 8 46.99 -30.52 25.00
C ARG A 8 46.42 -31.45 26.09
N TYR A 9 45.18 -31.88 25.90
CA TYR A 9 44.61 -33.22 26.20
C TYR A 9 43.36 -33.40 25.31
N THR A 10 43.07 -34.48 24.57
CA THR A 10 43.75 -35.78 24.30
C THR A 10 43.51 -36.93 25.30
N VAL A 11 42.37 -37.62 25.11
CA VAL A 11 42.15 -39.07 25.37
C VAL A 11 41.46 -39.65 24.12
N SER A 12 41.67 -40.93 23.80
CA SER A 12 41.06 -41.63 22.65
C SER A 12 40.55 -43.01 23.06
N GLY A 13 39.48 -43.52 22.43
CA GLY A 13 39.04 -44.90 22.69
C GLY A 13 37.79 -45.41 21.96
N VAL A 14 38.00 -46.16 20.87
CA VAL A 14 37.26 -47.39 20.48
C VAL A 14 35.86 -47.26 19.80
N LEU A 15 35.60 -48.15 18.81
CA LEU A 15 34.36 -48.38 18.01
C LEU A 15 33.89 -47.19 17.13
N ALA A 16 34.01 -47.17 15.79
CA ALA A 16 34.48 -48.12 14.77
C ALA A 16 33.62 -49.37 14.45
N THR A 17 32.68 -49.26 13.50
CA THR A 17 32.51 -50.09 12.27
C THR A 17 31.13 -49.86 11.59
N GLY A 18 30.97 -50.22 10.31
CA GLY A 18 29.66 -50.54 9.72
C GLY A 18 28.97 -49.48 8.84
N ALA A 19 29.56 -49.14 7.69
CA ALA A 19 28.85 -48.42 6.61
C ALA A 19 29.11 -49.06 5.24
N ALA A 20 28.14 -48.94 4.33
CA ALA A 20 28.14 -49.36 2.92
C ALA A 20 28.19 -50.87 2.59
N ALA A 21 27.02 -51.46 2.30
CA ALA A 21 26.80 -52.41 1.19
C ALA A 21 25.30 -52.65 0.92
N SER A 22 24.97 -53.10 -0.31
CA SER A 22 23.78 -53.91 -0.64
C SER A 22 22.36 -53.31 -0.59
N ALA A 23 22.15 -52.11 -1.12
CA ALA A 23 20.83 -51.68 -1.61
C ALA A 23 20.66 -52.02 -3.10
N LEU A 24 20.36 -53.28 -3.46
CA LEU A 24 20.17 -53.67 -4.89
C LEU A 24 19.40 -54.99 -5.17
N PHE A 25 18.37 -55.33 -4.39
CA PHE A 25 17.35 -56.30 -4.82
C PHE A 25 15.94 -55.75 -4.62
N ALA A 26 15.34 -55.27 -5.72
CA ALA A 26 14.02 -54.65 -5.75
C ALA A 26 12.96 -55.59 -6.38
N GLY A 27 11.68 -55.24 -6.20
CA GLY A 27 10.67 -55.46 -7.25
C GLY A 27 9.71 -56.65 -7.13
N ALA A 28 9.92 -57.61 -6.22
CA ALA A 28 9.06 -58.81 -6.11
C ALA A 28 8.12 -58.83 -4.89
N ALA A 29 8.28 -57.91 -3.93
CA ALA A 29 7.44 -57.85 -2.74
C ALA A 29 6.12 -57.09 -3.03
N LEU A 30 5.14 -57.78 -3.63
CA LEU A 30 3.74 -57.35 -3.72
C LEU A 30 3.01 -57.47 -2.36
N GLY A 31 3.67 -57.04 -1.29
CA GLY A 31 3.02 -56.79 -0.01
C GLY A 31 2.25 -55.48 -0.10
N SER A 32 0.96 -55.51 0.24
CA SER A 32 0.22 -54.30 0.58
C SER A 32 1.01 -53.52 1.64
N ALA A 33 1.10 -52.19 1.48
CA ALA A 33 1.78 -51.35 2.47
C ALA A 33 1.21 -51.66 3.88
N PRO A 34 2.05 -51.95 4.89
CA PRO A 34 1.56 -52.40 6.19
C PRO A 34 0.57 -51.41 6.80
N ASP A 35 -0.49 -51.92 7.42
CA ASP A 35 -1.51 -51.11 8.07
C ASP A 35 -0.85 -50.13 9.07
N ALA A 36 -1.08 -48.84 8.85
CA ALA A 36 -0.56 -47.82 9.75
C ALA A 36 -1.29 -47.94 11.09
N ASN A 37 -0.55 -48.25 12.16
CA ASN A 37 -1.07 -48.41 13.52
C ASN A 37 -1.60 -47.07 14.09
N ALA A 38 -2.80 -46.67 13.67
CA ALA A 38 -3.52 -45.53 14.20
C ALA A 38 -4.00 -45.83 15.62
N SER A 39 -3.45 -45.10 16.60
CA SER A 39 -3.90 -45.15 17.99
C SER A 39 -5.09 -44.20 18.18
N CYS A 40 -6.19 -44.74 18.70
CA CYS A 40 -7.47 -44.04 18.82
C CYS A 40 -7.88 -43.90 20.29
N ALA A 41 -8.31 -42.70 20.69
CA ALA A 41 -8.96 -42.46 21.98
C ALA A 41 -10.24 -41.64 21.79
N SER A 42 -11.38 -42.29 21.95
CA SER A 42 -12.70 -41.65 22.00
C SER A 42 -13.14 -41.53 23.45
N PHE A 43 -13.43 -40.31 23.89
CA PHE A 43 -14.05 -40.08 25.19
C PHE A 43 -15.55 -39.91 24.97
N PHE A 44 -16.33 -40.68 25.72
CA PHE A 44 -17.81 -40.80 25.64
C PHE A 44 -18.37 -41.56 24.41
N GLY A 45 -17.55 -41.93 23.40
CA GLY A 45 -18.01 -42.61 22.18
C GLY A 45 -17.50 -44.06 21.97
N LEU A 46 -18.06 -44.74 20.96
CA LEU A 46 -17.64 -46.08 20.52
C LEU A 46 -16.71 -46.00 19.31
N GLY A 47 -15.44 -46.39 19.46
CA GLY A 47 -14.53 -46.50 18.31
C GLY A 47 -13.13 -47.02 18.67
N ASN A 48 -12.69 -48.05 17.94
CA ASN A 48 -11.29 -48.49 17.84
C ASN A 48 -10.99 -48.75 16.35
N SER A 49 -10.92 -47.67 15.57
CA SER A 49 -10.67 -47.68 14.12
C SER A 49 -9.92 -46.42 13.72
N ALA A 50 -9.45 -46.35 12.46
CA ALA A 50 -8.76 -45.17 11.92
C ALA A 50 -9.62 -43.89 11.82
N SER A 51 -10.93 -43.99 12.06
CA SER A 51 -11.92 -42.90 11.98
C SER A 51 -12.55 -42.65 13.35
N CYS A 52 -11.74 -42.22 14.31
CA CYS A 52 -12.13 -41.99 15.70
C CYS A 52 -13.34 -41.06 15.80
N SER A 53 -14.47 -41.59 16.27
CA SER A 53 -15.75 -40.87 16.34
C SER A 53 -16.25 -40.75 17.78
N SER A 54 -16.85 -39.60 18.12
CA SER A 54 -17.40 -39.37 19.46
C SER A 54 -18.70 -38.55 19.46
N THR A 55 -19.60 -38.97 20.35
CA THR A 55 -20.84 -38.35 20.89
C THR A 55 -21.20 -39.19 22.13
N PRO A 56 -21.91 -38.67 23.15
CA PRO A 56 -22.53 -37.34 23.25
C PRO A 56 -21.63 -36.31 23.96
N LEU A 57 -21.61 -35.06 23.44
CA LEU A 57 -20.96 -33.88 24.04
C LEU A 57 -19.42 -34.04 24.21
N SER A 58 -18.68 -34.12 23.10
CA SER A 58 -17.62 -35.13 23.00
C SER A 58 -16.21 -34.69 22.56
N ILE A 59 -15.22 -35.57 22.82
CA ILE A 59 -13.81 -35.36 22.49
C ILE A 59 -13.24 -36.59 21.77
N ALA A 60 -12.51 -36.37 20.67
CA ALA A 60 -11.83 -37.42 19.90
C ALA A 60 -10.34 -37.08 19.70
N ILE A 61 -9.47 -38.08 19.92
CA ILE A 61 -8.01 -37.97 19.70
C ILE A 61 -7.55 -39.13 18.81
N ALA A 62 -6.83 -38.81 17.73
CA ALA A 62 -6.31 -39.76 16.76
C ALA A 62 -4.80 -39.53 16.54
N VAL A 63 -3.99 -40.59 16.59
CA VAL A 63 -2.52 -40.51 16.41
C VAL A 63 -2.06 -41.57 15.42
N GLY A 64 -1.54 -41.15 14.26
CA GLY A 64 -1.05 -42.04 13.20
C GLY A 64 -1.20 -41.44 11.80
N ASN A 65 -0.42 -41.95 10.85
CA ASN A 65 -0.52 -41.59 9.43
C ASN A 65 -1.91 -41.99 8.88
N GLY A 66 -2.69 -41.03 8.37
CA GLY A 66 -4.06 -41.25 7.92
C GLY A 66 -5.14 -41.32 9.03
N ALA A 67 -4.75 -41.22 10.31
CA ALA A 67 -5.70 -41.25 11.44
C ALA A 67 -6.58 -39.98 11.48
N THR A 68 -7.90 -40.17 11.64
CA THR A 68 -8.91 -39.10 11.57
C THR A 68 -9.70 -39.00 12.88
N ALA A 69 -10.01 -37.78 13.33
CA ALA A 69 -10.79 -37.49 14.53
C ALA A 69 -12.08 -36.69 14.23
N HIS A 70 -13.21 -37.19 14.73
CA HIS A 70 -14.56 -36.63 14.60
C HIS A 70 -15.25 -36.51 15.96
N ALA A 71 -15.66 -35.32 16.39
CA ALA A 71 -16.25 -35.10 17.72
C ALA A 71 -17.55 -34.28 17.71
N GLY A 72 -18.69 -34.94 17.55
CA GLY A 72 -19.99 -34.28 17.35
C GLY A 72 -20.66 -33.82 18.65
N GLY A 73 -21.50 -32.78 18.55
CA GLY A 73 -22.41 -32.33 19.61
C GLY A 73 -21.98 -31.03 20.30
N LEU A 74 -22.64 -30.71 21.42
CA LEU A 74 -22.63 -29.39 22.08
C LEU A 74 -21.25 -28.84 22.50
N PHE A 75 -20.23 -29.71 22.57
CA PHE A 75 -18.86 -29.38 22.96
C PHE A 75 -17.86 -30.21 22.13
N GLY A 76 -17.84 -30.02 20.82
CA GLY A 76 -17.01 -30.84 19.91
C GLY A 76 -15.52 -30.45 19.91
N ALA A 77 -14.63 -31.37 20.30
CA ALA A 77 -13.18 -31.17 20.22
C ALA A 77 -12.45 -32.35 19.54
N ALA A 78 -11.78 -32.09 18.41
CA ALA A 78 -11.10 -33.10 17.60
C ALA A 78 -9.59 -32.80 17.45
N PHE A 79 -8.75 -33.78 17.80
CA PHE A 79 -7.29 -33.69 17.71
C PHE A 79 -6.72 -34.83 16.86
N ALA A 80 -5.92 -34.50 15.84
CA ALA A 80 -5.29 -35.49 14.98
C ALA A 80 -3.80 -35.20 14.74
N LEU A 81 -2.94 -36.21 14.92
CA LEU A 81 -1.48 -36.09 14.84
C LEU A 81 -0.92 -37.17 13.91
N GLY A 82 -0.41 -36.76 12.74
CA GLY A 82 0.14 -37.66 11.74
C GLY A 82 0.17 -37.04 10.34
N THR A 83 0.92 -37.66 9.43
CA THR A 83 0.97 -37.19 8.04
C THR A 83 -0.42 -37.31 7.37
N ASN A 84 -0.78 -36.25 6.65
CA ASN A 84 -1.99 -36.01 5.86
C ASN A 84 -3.34 -35.96 6.62
N SER A 85 -3.41 -36.04 7.96
CA SER A 85 -4.73 -36.27 8.59
C SER A 85 -4.90 -35.80 10.03
N ALA A 86 -6.14 -35.61 10.52
CA ALA A 86 -7.36 -35.08 9.90
C ALA A 86 -8.35 -34.81 11.06
N ALA A 87 -8.66 -33.56 11.35
CA ALA A 87 -9.59 -33.17 12.42
C ALA A 87 -10.85 -32.53 11.83
N THR A 88 -12.02 -32.92 12.33
CA THR A 88 -13.32 -32.35 11.93
C THR A 88 -14.29 -32.33 13.09
N THR A 89 -14.96 -31.20 13.39
CA THR A 89 -16.41 -31.18 13.69
C THR A 89 -17.02 -29.81 13.99
N GLY A 90 -18.33 -29.78 13.83
CA GLY A 90 -19.35 -29.05 14.60
C GLY A 90 -20.71 -29.26 13.90
N ASP A 91 -21.82 -28.72 14.39
CA ASP A 91 -22.03 -27.90 15.60
C ASP A 91 -21.90 -28.70 16.92
N ALA A 92 -21.76 -28.06 18.09
CA ALA A 92 -21.78 -26.61 18.38
C ALA A 92 -20.55 -26.18 19.20
N PHE A 93 -20.12 -24.92 19.05
CA PHE A 93 -18.98 -24.32 19.78
C PHE A 93 -17.70 -25.20 19.75
N THR A 94 -17.08 -25.35 18.57
CA THR A 94 -16.17 -26.48 18.29
C THR A 94 -14.72 -26.14 17.96
N PHE A 95 -13.85 -27.11 18.25
CA PHE A 95 -12.39 -27.00 18.15
C PHE A 95 -11.81 -28.16 17.33
N ALA A 96 -10.99 -27.86 16.32
CA ALA A 96 -10.26 -28.84 15.52
C ALA A 96 -8.77 -28.52 15.52
N THR A 97 -7.89 -29.50 15.76
CA THR A 97 -6.43 -29.35 15.64
C THR A 97 -5.84 -30.51 14.86
N ALA A 98 -5.09 -30.22 13.80
CA ALA A 98 -4.41 -31.23 13.00
C ALA A 98 -2.91 -30.88 12.81
N ALA A 99 -2.02 -31.85 12.95
CA ALA A 99 -0.58 -31.64 12.80
C ALA A 99 0.09 -32.71 11.92
N GLY A 100 0.72 -32.26 10.83
CA GLY A 100 1.41 -33.06 9.82
C GLY A 100 1.52 -32.33 8.48
N ASP A 101 2.38 -32.82 7.58
CA ASP A 101 2.31 -32.45 6.15
C ASP A 101 0.93 -32.85 5.61
N GLY A 102 0.32 -32.03 4.74
CA GLY A 102 -1.01 -32.26 4.14
C GLY A 102 -2.18 -32.33 5.13
N SER A 103 -1.99 -32.02 6.42
CA SER A 103 -3.01 -32.20 7.46
C SER A 103 -4.17 -31.20 7.33
N VAL A 104 -5.39 -31.63 7.67
CA VAL A 104 -6.62 -30.82 7.56
C VAL A 104 -7.30 -30.68 8.91
N ALA A 105 -7.63 -29.47 9.33
CA ALA A 105 -8.47 -29.16 10.49
C ALA A 105 -9.71 -28.37 10.06
N THR A 106 -10.90 -28.87 10.35
CA THR A 106 -12.18 -28.21 10.02
C THR A 106 -13.09 -28.07 11.24
N ALA A 107 -13.40 -26.84 11.65
CA ALA A 107 -14.37 -26.56 12.70
C ALA A 107 -15.55 -25.78 12.14
N ASN A 108 -16.64 -26.50 11.84
CA ASN A 108 -17.87 -25.93 11.29
C ASN A 108 -18.85 -25.67 12.44
N GLY A 109 -18.99 -24.44 12.93
CA GLY A 109 -20.07 -24.15 13.87
C GLY A 109 -20.01 -22.83 14.62
N LEU A 110 -20.92 -22.72 15.59
CA LEU A 110 -21.27 -21.52 16.33
C LEU A 110 -20.08 -20.70 16.90
N PHE A 111 -19.03 -21.37 17.40
CA PHE A 111 -17.67 -20.84 17.58
C PHE A 111 -16.70 -21.84 16.94
N GLY A 112 -16.50 -21.81 15.63
CA GLY A 112 -15.59 -22.75 14.95
C GLY A 112 -14.14 -22.31 15.09
N ILE A 113 -13.28 -23.10 15.76
CA ILE A 113 -11.84 -22.85 15.89
C ILE A 113 -11.01 -23.99 15.26
N ALA A 114 -10.15 -23.69 14.29
CA ALA A 114 -9.38 -24.72 13.57
C ALA A 114 -7.87 -24.40 13.48
N THR A 115 -7.02 -25.21 14.12
CA THR A 115 -5.56 -25.06 14.08
C THR A 115 -4.92 -26.11 13.17
N GLN A 116 -4.06 -25.70 12.24
CA GLN A 116 -3.25 -26.62 11.42
C GLN A 116 -1.76 -26.33 11.58
N LEU A 117 -0.95 -27.38 11.67
CA LEU A 117 0.50 -27.30 11.87
C LEU A 117 1.23 -28.22 10.88
N GLY A 118 2.14 -27.66 10.07
CA GLY A 118 2.91 -28.40 9.06
C GLY A 118 2.58 -28.03 7.62
N PRO A 119 3.43 -28.41 6.65
CA PRO A 119 3.31 -27.99 5.25
C PRO A 119 2.03 -28.50 4.55
N ASN A 120 1.65 -27.84 3.46
CA ASN A 120 0.61 -28.25 2.50
C ASN A 120 -0.80 -28.53 3.06
N GLY A 121 -1.07 -28.15 4.32
CA GLY A 121 -2.33 -28.46 4.99
C GLY A 121 -3.39 -27.36 4.90
N ALA A 122 -4.51 -27.58 5.59
CA ALA A 122 -5.66 -26.69 5.59
C ALA A 122 -6.24 -26.46 7.01
N ALA A 123 -6.46 -25.21 7.40
CA ALA A 123 -7.33 -24.88 8.53
C ALA A 123 -8.59 -24.13 8.03
N VAL A 124 -9.77 -24.68 8.32
CA VAL A 124 -11.05 -24.21 7.77
C VAL A 124 -12.08 -24.04 8.88
N THR A 125 -12.77 -22.90 8.91
CA THR A 125 -13.95 -22.71 9.78
C THR A 125 -15.11 -22.13 8.99
N LYS A 126 -16.33 -22.55 9.33
CA LYS A 126 -17.59 -22.10 8.71
C LYS A 126 -18.69 -22.02 9.77
N GLY A 127 -19.75 -21.27 9.48
CA GLY A 127 -21.03 -21.33 10.20
C GLY A 127 -22.15 -20.82 9.32
N SER A 128 -23.41 -20.99 9.72
CA SER A 128 -24.55 -20.76 8.80
C SER A 128 -25.10 -19.32 8.82
N GLY A 129 -24.72 -18.51 9.81
CA GLY A 129 -25.23 -17.15 10.02
C GLY A 129 -26.65 -17.13 10.61
N GLN A 130 -27.20 -18.29 10.97
CA GLN A 130 -28.56 -18.45 11.46
C GLN A 130 -28.60 -18.58 12.99
N PHE A 131 -29.78 -18.37 13.57
CA PHE A 131 -29.96 -18.53 15.01
C PHE A 131 -29.68 -19.97 15.43
N GLY A 132 -28.64 -20.18 16.25
CA GLY A 132 -28.12 -21.50 16.63
C GLY A 132 -26.77 -21.86 15.99
N ASN A 133 -26.38 -21.23 14.88
CA ASN A 133 -25.05 -21.33 14.27
C ASN A 133 -24.68 -19.98 13.61
N PHE A 134 -24.41 -18.97 14.45
CA PHE A 134 -23.92 -17.66 14.00
C PHE A 134 -22.57 -17.79 13.27
N GLY A 135 -21.70 -18.70 13.72
CA GLY A 135 -20.44 -18.99 13.04
C GLY A 135 -19.30 -18.04 13.38
N LEU A 136 -19.10 -17.69 14.65
CA LEU A 136 -18.07 -16.75 15.10
C LEU A 136 -16.68 -17.44 15.06
N ASN A 137 -16.06 -17.38 13.88
CA ASN A 137 -14.89 -18.15 13.43
C ASN A 137 -13.54 -17.77 14.10
N ILE A 138 -12.61 -18.75 14.27
CA ILE A 138 -11.13 -18.54 14.33
C ILE A 138 -10.33 -19.78 13.82
N ALA A 139 -9.90 -19.86 12.54
CA ALA A 139 -8.80 -20.81 12.19
C ALA A 139 -7.41 -20.29 12.70
N LEU A 140 -6.27 -20.99 12.50
CA LEU A 140 -4.88 -20.47 12.46
C LEU A 140 -3.90 -21.53 11.89
N ASN A 141 -2.81 -21.12 11.22
CA ASN A 141 -1.90 -22.07 10.54
C ASN A 141 -0.44 -21.58 10.44
N VAL A 142 0.43 -22.12 11.28
CA VAL A 142 1.88 -21.83 11.28
C VAL A 142 2.62 -22.91 10.50
N THR A 143 2.81 -22.69 9.19
CA THR A 143 3.56 -23.60 8.29
C THR A 143 5.01 -23.11 8.10
N PRO A 144 6.03 -23.81 8.63
CA PRO A 144 6.87 -24.60 7.70
C PRO A 144 7.57 -25.84 8.29
N LEU A 145 7.52 -26.96 7.55
CA LEU A 145 8.68 -27.84 7.37
C LEU A 145 8.95 -27.99 5.86
N ASN A 146 9.38 -26.87 5.28
CA ASN A 146 9.92 -26.69 3.93
C ASN A 146 9.06 -27.02 2.68
N SER A 147 7.78 -26.61 2.68
CA SER A 147 6.94 -26.23 1.50
C SER A 147 7.73 -25.56 0.35
N ALA A 148 7.38 -25.65 -0.94
CA ALA A 148 6.19 -26.22 -1.58
C ALA A 148 6.35 -27.74 -1.89
N ALA A 149 5.43 -28.48 -2.51
CA ALA A 149 4.32 -28.08 -3.38
C ALA A 149 2.95 -28.70 -3.03
N ASN A 150 2.10 -27.85 -2.47
CA ASN A 150 0.69 -27.66 -2.82
C ASN A 150 0.19 -26.34 -2.23
N GLY A 151 0.85 -25.87 -1.16
CA GLY A 151 0.55 -24.61 -0.50
C GLY A 151 -0.40 -24.81 0.69
N SER A 152 -0.16 -24.08 1.78
CA SER A 152 -1.03 -24.17 2.96
C SER A 152 -2.22 -23.23 2.82
N THR A 153 -3.40 -23.72 3.16
CA THR A 153 -4.64 -22.93 3.13
C THR A 153 -5.14 -22.61 4.54
N VAL A 154 -5.72 -21.43 4.68
CA VAL A 154 -6.32 -20.94 5.91
C VAL A 154 -7.55 -20.12 5.56
N THR A 155 -8.73 -20.59 5.94
CA THR A 155 -10.00 -19.98 5.56
C THR A 155 -10.93 -19.89 6.77
N ALA A 156 -11.42 -18.69 7.05
CA ALA A 156 -12.48 -18.48 8.03
C ALA A 156 -13.72 -17.84 7.38
N GLY A 157 -14.88 -18.45 7.61
CA GLY A 157 -16.16 -18.01 7.04
C GLY A 157 -16.49 -18.68 5.71
N GLY A 158 -17.36 -18.03 4.94
CA GLY A 158 -18.13 -18.66 3.86
C GLY A 158 -19.49 -19.17 4.35
N THR A 159 -20.36 -19.54 3.40
CA THR A 159 -21.83 -19.61 3.51
C THR A 159 -22.37 -20.12 4.86
N GLY A 160 -22.77 -19.24 5.78
CA GLY A 160 -22.61 -17.78 5.78
C GLY A 160 -22.19 -17.28 7.16
N GLY A 161 -20.90 -17.38 7.48
CA GLY A 161 -20.32 -17.30 8.84
C GLY A 161 -20.44 -15.97 9.60
N ALA A 162 -19.50 -15.67 10.51
CA ALA A 162 -19.47 -14.42 11.29
C ALA A 162 -18.10 -14.17 11.98
N GLY A 163 -17.88 -12.94 12.44
CA GLY A 163 -16.78 -12.52 13.33
C GLY A 163 -15.43 -12.34 12.61
N ASN A 164 -15.02 -13.38 11.88
CA ASN A 164 -14.07 -13.45 10.77
C ASN A 164 -12.59 -13.03 10.94
N ILE A 165 -11.73 -13.85 10.35
CA ILE A 165 -10.36 -14.09 10.82
C ILE A 165 -9.42 -14.50 9.63
N ALA A 166 -8.08 -14.35 9.55
CA ALA A 166 -7.04 -13.51 10.19
C ALA A 166 -5.59 -14.13 10.20
N LEU A 167 -5.16 -15.01 9.26
CA LEU A 167 -4.29 -16.15 9.70
C LEU A 167 -2.96 -16.48 8.98
N ASN A 168 -1.90 -16.68 9.77
CA ASN A 168 -0.70 -17.44 9.41
C ASN A 168 -0.05 -18.08 10.68
N LEU A 169 1.24 -18.02 11.05
CA LEU A 169 2.12 -16.84 11.15
C LEU A 169 3.61 -17.05 10.74
N PHE A 170 3.99 -18.08 9.96
CA PHE A 170 5.35 -18.21 9.37
C PHE A 170 5.40 -18.78 7.93
N GLY A 171 4.31 -18.62 7.18
CA GLY A 171 4.02 -19.19 5.86
C GLY A 171 5.09 -19.02 4.76
N ARG A 172 4.97 -19.83 3.71
CA ARG A 172 5.99 -20.09 2.67
C ARG A 172 5.43 -21.04 1.59
N ALA A 173 5.78 -21.01 0.30
CA ALA A 173 6.32 -19.96 -0.60
C ALA A 173 6.21 -20.48 -2.06
N THR A 174 6.70 -19.76 -3.08
CA THR A 174 6.77 -20.27 -4.47
C THR A 174 7.48 -21.63 -4.56
N ALA A 175 6.98 -22.59 -5.32
CA ALA A 175 5.62 -22.78 -5.85
C ALA A 175 5.41 -24.28 -6.12
N ALA A 176 4.19 -24.81 -6.21
CA ALA A 176 2.86 -24.17 -6.22
C ALA A 176 1.98 -24.71 -5.06
N ASN A 177 0.79 -24.21 -4.74
CA ASN A 177 0.03 -23.04 -5.20
C ASN A 177 -0.12 -22.01 -4.06
N SER A 178 1.01 -21.57 -3.48
CA SER A 178 1.11 -20.49 -2.48
C SER A 178 0.44 -20.76 -1.12
N VAL A 179 0.81 -19.99 -0.09
CA VAL A 179 -0.01 -19.93 1.13
C VAL A 179 -1.21 -19.04 0.84
N LYS A 180 -2.43 -19.55 1.02
CA LYS A 180 -3.65 -18.76 0.87
C LYS A 180 -4.34 -18.54 2.21
N VAL A 181 -4.47 -17.28 2.60
CA VAL A 181 -5.11 -16.79 3.82
C VAL A 181 -6.39 -16.06 3.42
N THR A 182 -7.56 -16.58 3.74
CA THR A 182 -8.85 -15.97 3.35
C THR A 182 -9.83 -15.79 4.49
N SER A 183 -10.62 -14.73 4.40
CA SER A 183 -11.72 -14.40 5.31
C SER A 183 -12.94 -13.97 4.49
N HIS A 184 -14.13 -14.54 4.74
CA HIS A 184 -15.33 -14.28 3.94
C HIS A 184 -16.60 -14.10 4.80
N GLY A 185 -17.10 -12.85 4.93
CA GLY A 185 -18.36 -12.41 5.62
C GLY A 185 -18.57 -12.96 7.06
N PHE A 186 -18.56 -12.19 8.15
CA PHE A 186 -18.81 -10.76 8.37
C PHE A 186 -17.74 -10.16 9.30
N PHE A 187 -17.36 -8.89 9.11
CA PHE A 187 -16.31 -8.16 9.88
C PHE A 187 -14.85 -8.66 9.72
N ASN A 188 -14.54 -9.20 8.55
CA ASN A 188 -13.26 -9.79 8.13
C ASN A 188 -11.96 -9.12 8.61
N ILE A 189 -11.02 -9.99 9.04
CA ILE A 189 -9.59 -9.73 9.14
C ILE A 189 -8.84 -10.87 8.42
N ALA A 190 -7.67 -10.64 7.81
CA ALA A 190 -6.79 -11.62 7.17
C ALA A 190 -5.32 -11.20 7.42
N THR A 191 -4.45 -12.05 7.98
CA THR A 191 -3.12 -11.61 8.44
C THR A 191 -2.02 -12.63 8.17
N ASN A 192 -0.92 -12.19 7.57
CA ASN A 192 0.26 -12.98 7.27
C ASN A 192 1.51 -12.42 7.98
N VAL A 193 2.45 -13.30 8.29
CA VAL A 193 3.74 -12.98 8.91
C VAL A 193 4.78 -13.90 8.26
N GLY A 194 5.73 -13.34 7.51
CA GLY A 194 6.80 -14.10 6.86
C GLY A 194 6.46 -14.71 5.50
N GLY A 195 7.50 -15.26 4.87
CA GLY A 195 7.38 -16.01 3.61
C GLY A 195 7.68 -15.23 2.34
N ARG A 196 7.31 -15.86 1.23
CA ARG A 196 7.16 -15.22 -0.07
C ARG A 196 5.90 -15.73 -0.76
N ASP A 197 5.41 -14.98 -1.74
CA ASP A 197 4.38 -15.44 -2.69
C ASP A 197 3.08 -15.89 -2.01
N ASN A 198 2.79 -15.37 -0.82
CA ASN A 198 1.54 -15.65 -0.11
C ASN A 198 0.40 -14.81 -0.72
N ILE A 199 -0.84 -15.25 -0.50
CA ILE A 199 -2.06 -14.55 -0.92
C ILE A 199 -2.92 -14.34 0.33
N ILE A 200 -3.19 -13.09 0.69
CA ILE A 200 -4.00 -12.69 1.85
C ILE A 200 -5.24 -11.96 1.31
N GLU A 201 -6.43 -12.47 1.60
CA GLU A 201 -7.71 -11.94 1.12
C GLU A 201 -8.68 -11.71 2.29
N SER A 202 -9.17 -10.48 2.44
CA SER A 202 -10.13 -10.08 3.47
C SER A 202 -11.43 -9.58 2.83
N GLY A 203 -12.51 -10.33 3.00
CA GLY A 203 -13.80 -10.01 2.42
C GLY A 203 -13.99 -10.52 0.99
N ASP A 204 -15.22 -10.33 0.53
CA ASP A 204 -15.74 -10.86 -0.74
C ASP A 204 -16.86 -9.93 -1.24
N ALA A 205 -17.01 -9.83 -2.55
CA ALA A 205 -18.11 -9.11 -3.20
C ALA A 205 -19.41 -9.94 -3.23
N ALA A 206 -19.33 -11.27 -3.16
CA ALA A 206 -20.49 -12.17 -3.16
C ALA A 206 -21.08 -12.43 -1.77
N ASN A 207 -20.37 -12.07 -0.69
CA ASN A 207 -20.79 -12.30 0.70
C ASN A 207 -20.81 -11.01 1.52
N SER A 208 -21.79 -10.87 2.42
CA SER A 208 -22.07 -9.68 3.25
C SER A 208 -20.93 -9.31 4.21
N SER A 209 -19.89 -8.69 3.68
CA SER A 209 -18.77 -8.13 4.43
C SER A 209 -19.12 -6.74 4.99
N ILE A 210 -18.39 -6.25 6.00
CA ILE A 210 -18.66 -4.93 6.62
C ILE A 210 -17.34 -4.20 6.90
N ILE A 211 -16.48 -4.81 7.72
CA ILE A 211 -15.06 -4.43 7.87
C ILE A 211 -14.22 -5.52 7.20
N ASN A 212 -13.11 -5.13 6.57
CA ASN A 212 -12.18 -5.98 5.84
C ASN A 212 -10.73 -5.49 6.08
N LEU A 213 -10.02 -6.04 7.06
CA LEU A 213 -8.59 -5.77 7.27
C LEU A 213 -7.75 -6.90 6.67
N ALA A 214 -6.82 -6.60 5.75
CA ALA A 214 -5.81 -7.53 5.25
C ALA A 214 -4.41 -7.02 5.66
N THR A 215 -3.54 -7.86 6.21
CA THR A 215 -2.22 -7.46 6.71
C THR A 215 -1.14 -8.47 6.34
N ASN A 216 0.04 -7.99 5.95
CA ASN A 216 1.28 -8.76 5.89
C ASN A 216 2.37 -8.08 6.71
N LEU A 217 2.91 -8.73 7.74
CA LEU A 217 3.92 -8.14 8.62
C LEU A 217 5.34 -8.21 8.03
N PHE A 218 5.66 -9.30 7.34
CA PHE A 218 6.92 -9.49 6.61
C PHE A 218 6.66 -10.37 5.39
N GLY A 219 7.28 -10.10 4.25
CA GLY A 219 7.29 -11.06 3.14
C GLY A 219 7.88 -10.47 1.86
N SER A 220 7.94 -11.26 0.79
CA SER A 220 8.18 -10.72 -0.54
C SER A 220 7.24 -11.35 -1.57
N ASN A 221 7.04 -10.70 -2.72
CA ASN A 221 6.14 -11.18 -3.79
C ASN A 221 4.70 -11.48 -3.30
N THR A 222 4.28 -10.95 -2.15
CA THR A 222 3.04 -11.36 -1.44
C THR A 222 1.88 -10.43 -1.80
N THR A 223 0.72 -11.00 -2.11
CA THR A 223 -0.51 -10.25 -2.41
C THR A 223 -1.36 -10.08 -1.15
N VAL A 224 -1.83 -8.87 -0.87
CA VAL A 224 -2.65 -8.50 0.30
C VAL A 224 -3.86 -7.71 -0.19
N SER A 225 -5.05 -8.31 -0.18
CA SER A 225 -6.27 -7.76 -0.77
C SER A 225 -7.40 -7.62 0.27
N ALA A 226 -8.14 -6.51 0.26
CA ALA A 226 -9.38 -6.35 1.02
C ALA A 226 -10.54 -5.84 0.13
N GLN A 227 -11.67 -6.54 0.08
CA GLN A 227 -12.72 -6.25 -0.91
C GLN A 227 -14.17 -6.35 -0.40
N GLY A 228 -15.05 -5.55 -1.00
CA GLY A 228 -16.47 -5.46 -0.64
C GLY A 228 -16.72 -4.62 0.62
N GLY A 229 -17.82 -4.90 1.32
CA GLY A 229 -18.16 -4.29 2.62
C GLY A 229 -18.31 -2.77 2.65
N ILE A 230 -18.03 -2.17 3.81
CA ILE A 230 -18.09 -0.72 4.07
C ILE A 230 -16.68 -0.15 4.33
N TRP A 231 -15.78 -0.91 4.96
CA TRP A 231 -14.41 -0.50 5.26
C TRP A 231 -13.40 -1.57 4.81
N ASN A 232 -12.62 -1.27 3.78
CA ASN A 232 -11.43 -2.04 3.38
C ASN A 232 -10.14 -1.39 3.90
N TRP A 233 -9.23 -2.20 4.42
CA TRP A 233 -7.88 -1.80 4.76
C TRP A 233 -6.90 -2.93 4.43
N ALA A 234 -6.02 -2.76 3.46
CA ALA A 234 -4.91 -3.65 3.17
C ALA A 234 -3.56 -3.03 3.60
N THR A 235 -2.71 -3.77 4.30
CA THR A 235 -1.40 -3.29 4.79
C THR A 235 -0.28 -4.29 4.52
N ASN A 236 0.83 -3.85 3.91
CA ASN A 236 2.12 -4.51 4.01
C ASN A 236 3.03 -3.72 4.97
N VAL A 237 3.75 -4.40 5.86
CA VAL A 237 4.66 -3.74 6.81
C VAL A 237 6.11 -3.83 6.35
N LEU A 238 6.62 -4.99 5.91
CA LEU A 238 8.03 -5.14 5.53
C LEU A 238 8.25 -6.08 4.32
N GLY A 239 9.24 -5.71 3.52
CA GLY A 239 9.81 -6.52 2.44
C GLY A 239 9.39 -6.06 1.04
N ASN A 240 9.72 -6.84 0.00
CA ASN A 240 9.82 -6.33 -1.37
C ASN A 240 8.87 -7.02 -2.37
N ASN A 241 8.55 -6.34 -3.47
CA ASN A 241 7.71 -6.86 -4.57
C ASN A 241 6.28 -7.28 -4.14
N ASN A 242 5.79 -6.85 -2.97
CA ASN A 242 4.45 -7.19 -2.49
C ASN A 242 3.39 -6.34 -3.21
N THR A 243 2.15 -6.84 -3.31
CA THR A 243 1.03 -6.15 -3.97
C THR A 243 -0.13 -5.98 -3.00
N VAL A 244 -0.44 -4.74 -2.61
CA VAL A 244 -1.44 -4.39 -1.58
C VAL A 244 -2.65 -3.74 -2.25
N VAL A 245 -3.84 -4.32 -2.17
CA VAL A 245 -5.02 -3.94 -2.98
C VAL A 245 -6.26 -3.74 -2.10
N THR A 246 -7.13 -2.79 -2.44
CA THR A 246 -8.49 -2.73 -1.90
C THR A 246 -9.55 -2.45 -2.97
N VAL A 247 -10.73 -3.10 -2.94
CA VAL A 247 -11.72 -3.02 -4.04
C VAL A 247 -13.16 -2.79 -3.55
N GLY A 248 -13.87 -1.82 -4.16
CA GLY A 248 -15.26 -1.47 -3.85
C GLY A 248 -15.40 -0.60 -2.60
N SER A 249 -16.47 -0.77 -1.81
CA SER A 249 -16.63 -0.21 -0.45
C SER A 249 -16.93 1.29 -0.29
N LEU A 250 -17.34 1.70 0.91
CA LEU A 250 -17.46 3.13 1.27
C LEU A 250 -16.08 3.73 1.56
N VAL A 251 -15.19 2.98 2.22
CA VAL A 251 -13.86 3.44 2.64
C VAL A 251 -12.81 2.40 2.29
N ASN A 252 -11.70 2.83 1.68
CA ASN A 252 -10.57 2.01 1.28
C ASN A 252 -9.24 2.57 1.82
N THR A 253 -8.37 1.70 2.31
CA THR A 253 -7.02 2.04 2.76
C THR A 253 -6.01 0.99 2.29
N ALA A 254 -5.18 1.27 1.30
CA ALA A 254 -4.04 0.43 0.95
C ALA A 254 -2.74 1.08 1.48
N THR A 255 -1.87 0.34 2.17
CA THR A 255 -0.68 0.91 2.83
C THR A 255 0.53 -0.02 2.77
N ASN A 256 1.68 0.49 2.33
CA ASN A 256 3.00 -0.10 2.59
C ASN A 256 3.72 0.70 3.69
N LEU A 257 4.31 0.03 4.68
CA LEU A 257 5.04 0.71 5.77
C LEU A 257 6.55 0.77 5.51
N PHE A 258 7.16 -0.34 5.10
CA PHE A 258 8.58 -0.43 4.78
C PHE A 258 8.81 -1.41 3.61
N GLY A 259 9.92 -1.21 2.89
CA GLY A 259 10.38 -2.11 1.83
C GLY A 259 10.23 -1.53 0.42
N SER A 260 10.77 -2.22 -0.56
CA SER A 260 11.00 -1.67 -1.91
C SER A 260 10.31 -2.46 -3.03
N ASN A 261 10.02 -1.79 -4.14
CA ASN A 261 9.36 -2.35 -5.32
C ASN A 261 7.94 -2.91 -5.06
N ASN A 262 7.27 -2.49 -3.98
CA ASN A 262 5.91 -2.94 -3.68
C ASN A 262 4.88 -2.13 -4.49
N THR A 263 3.82 -2.78 -4.95
CA THR A 263 2.62 -2.14 -5.52
C THR A 263 1.57 -1.97 -4.43
N VAL A 264 0.89 -0.83 -4.43
CA VAL A 264 -0.21 -0.48 -3.52
C VAL A 264 -1.33 0.10 -4.39
N MET A 265 -2.58 -0.34 -4.25
CA MET A 265 -3.68 -0.01 -5.16
C MET A 265 -5.02 0.07 -4.42
N THR A 266 -5.89 1.01 -4.78
CA THR A 266 -7.32 0.96 -4.42
C THR A 266 -8.20 1.15 -5.65
N THR A 267 -9.36 0.49 -5.74
CA THR A 267 -10.22 0.54 -6.92
C THR A 267 -11.69 0.75 -6.55
N GLY A 268 -12.28 1.85 -7.04
CA GLY A 268 -13.68 2.23 -6.83
C GLY A 268 -13.94 2.87 -5.46
N GLY A 269 -15.19 2.81 -5.00
CA GLY A 269 -15.60 3.22 -3.64
C GLY A 269 -15.74 4.73 -3.39
N TYR A 270 -16.13 5.13 -2.17
CA TYR A 270 -16.39 6.54 -1.87
C TYR A 270 -15.13 7.28 -1.39
N ALA A 271 -14.43 6.81 -0.35
CA ALA A 271 -13.18 7.39 0.14
C ALA A 271 -12.01 6.41 -0.03
N ASN A 272 -10.86 6.88 -0.54
CA ASN A 272 -9.71 6.05 -0.90
C ASN A 272 -8.38 6.60 -0.37
N TRP A 273 -7.58 5.76 0.29
CA TRP A 273 -6.25 6.11 0.81
C TRP A 273 -5.17 5.09 0.38
N GLY A 274 -4.42 5.39 -0.68
CA GLY A 274 -3.20 4.65 -1.04
C GLY A 274 -1.96 5.26 -0.36
N ARG A 275 -1.10 4.47 0.29
CA ARG A 275 0.04 5.01 1.06
C ARG A 275 1.31 4.16 0.97
N ASN A 276 2.47 4.80 0.94
CA ASN A 276 3.78 4.23 1.28
C ASN A 276 4.42 5.08 2.38
N LEU A 277 4.96 4.47 3.44
CA LEU A 277 5.64 5.20 4.52
C LEU A 277 7.15 5.25 4.31
N PHE A 278 7.80 4.13 3.98
CA PHE A 278 9.24 4.05 3.71
C PHE A 278 9.57 3.06 2.59
N GLY A 279 10.50 3.44 1.72
CA GLY A 279 11.21 2.52 0.82
C GLY A 279 11.29 3.02 -0.61
N ASN A 280 11.92 2.24 -1.50
CA ASN A 280 12.28 2.70 -2.83
C ASN A 280 11.56 1.93 -3.94
N GLY A 281 11.30 2.54 -5.09
CA GLY A 281 10.75 1.84 -6.26
C GLY A 281 9.29 1.35 -6.12
N ASN A 282 8.59 1.71 -5.04
CA ASN A 282 7.20 1.30 -4.81
C ASN A 282 6.25 2.06 -5.74
N THR A 283 5.17 1.43 -6.19
CA THR A 283 4.08 2.07 -6.94
C THR A 283 2.85 2.13 -6.05
N ILE A 284 2.17 3.27 -6.00
CA ILE A 284 0.97 3.50 -5.18
C ILE A 284 -0.09 4.14 -6.09
N GLU A 285 -1.24 3.49 -6.26
CA GLU A 285 -2.33 3.91 -7.17
C GLU A 285 -3.71 3.95 -6.47
N VAL A 286 -4.61 4.82 -6.94
CA VAL A 286 -6.06 4.76 -6.66
C VAL A 286 -6.82 4.93 -7.98
N THR A 287 -7.75 4.04 -8.32
CA THR A 287 -8.47 4.03 -9.60
C THR A 287 -9.99 4.19 -9.38
N GLY A 288 -10.55 5.29 -9.88
CA GLY A 288 -11.97 5.65 -9.72
C GLY A 288 -12.32 6.15 -8.30
N GLY A 289 -13.61 6.18 -7.98
CA GLY A 289 -14.12 6.56 -6.64
C GLY A 289 -14.39 8.06 -6.42
N TYR A 290 -14.84 8.47 -5.23
CA TYR A 290 -15.34 9.83 -4.98
C TYR A 290 -14.34 10.79 -4.27
N ALA A 291 -13.53 10.31 -3.34
CA ALA A 291 -12.62 11.14 -2.54
C ALA A 291 -11.29 10.39 -2.30
N ASN A 292 -10.33 10.63 -3.18
CA ASN A 292 -9.11 9.84 -3.29
C ASN A 292 -7.91 10.59 -2.72
N THR A 293 -6.96 9.85 -2.14
CA THR A 293 -5.71 10.39 -1.62
C THR A 293 -4.62 9.33 -1.73
N VAL A 294 -3.45 9.73 -2.23
CA VAL A 294 -2.30 8.85 -2.45
C VAL A 294 -1.06 9.51 -1.87
N ARG A 295 -0.25 8.80 -1.10
CA ARG A 295 0.91 9.40 -0.41
C ARG A 295 2.14 8.50 -0.37
N ASN A 296 3.26 8.96 -0.92
CA ASN A 296 4.59 8.53 -0.47
C ASN A 296 5.06 9.46 0.67
N LEU A 297 5.41 8.90 1.83
CA LEU A 297 6.04 9.66 2.90
C LEU A 297 7.55 9.74 2.68
N PHE A 298 8.29 8.63 2.79
CA PHE A 298 9.75 8.58 2.62
C PHE A 298 10.21 7.56 1.57
N GLY A 299 11.30 7.90 0.89
CA GLY A 299 12.06 7.02 0.02
C GLY A 299 12.10 7.49 -1.43
N SER A 300 12.76 6.74 -2.29
CA SER A 300 13.20 7.22 -3.60
C SER A 300 12.74 6.36 -4.77
N ASN A 301 12.52 6.98 -5.93
CA ASN A 301 12.07 6.36 -7.18
C ASN A 301 10.70 5.67 -7.09
N ASN A 302 9.83 6.08 -6.15
CA ASN A 302 8.45 5.58 -6.01
C ASN A 302 7.49 6.28 -6.99
N THR A 303 6.41 5.62 -7.39
CA THR A 303 5.33 6.17 -8.24
C THR A 303 4.04 6.35 -7.42
N VAL A 304 3.31 7.46 -7.58
CA VAL A 304 2.19 7.87 -6.70
C VAL A 304 1.02 8.41 -7.56
N THR A 305 0.15 7.54 -8.06
CA THR A 305 -0.85 7.81 -9.12
C THR A 305 -2.29 7.87 -8.59
N THR A 306 -3.18 8.70 -9.16
CA THR A 306 -4.64 8.48 -9.10
C THR A 306 -5.28 8.49 -10.48
N THR A 307 -6.08 7.48 -10.83
CA THR A 307 -6.66 7.30 -12.17
C THR A 307 -8.19 7.47 -12.12
N GLY A 308 -8.71 8.64 -12.51
CA GLY A 308 -10.14 8.96 -12.56
C GLY A 308 -10.74 9.40 -11.22
N GLY A 309 -12.07 9.24 -11.07
CA GLY A 309 -12.80 9.55 -9.83
C GLY A 309 -13.40 10.97 -9.77
N ASN A 310 -13.77 11.42 -8.57
CA ASN A 310 -14.28 12.78 -8.31
C ASN A 310 -13.18 13.66 -7.68
N GLY A 311 -12.96 13.65 -6.37
CA GLY A 311 -11.80 14.31 -5.74
C GLY A 311 -10.54 13.43 -5.74
N ASN A 312 -9.35 14.00 -5.98
CA ASN A 312 -8.06 13.31 -5.90
C ASN A 312 -6.96 14.15 -5.21
N LEU A 313 -6.16 13.53 -4.35
CA LEU A 313 -5.04 14.16 -3.64
C LEU A 313 -3.78 13.27 -3.67
N ALA A 314 -2.94 13.38 -4.69
CA ALA A 314 -1.69 12.62 -4.80
C ALA A 314 -0.52 13.38 -4.15
N GLN A 315 0.38 12.72 -3.42
CA GLN A 315 1.36 13.39 -2.56
C GLN A 315 2.70 12.65 -2.46
N ASN A 316 3.81 13.35 -2.61
CA ASN A 316 5.12 12.96 -2.08
C ASN A 316 5.49 13.89 -0.93
N TRP A 317 6.11 13.38 0.15
CA TRP A 317 6.54 14.22 1.27
C TRP A 317 8.06 14.31 1.39
N PHE A 318 8.81 13.23 1.13
CA PHE A 318 10.28 13.20 1.23
C PHE A 318 10.90 12.25 0.19
N GLY A 319 12.21 12.35 -0.03
CA GLY A 319 13.01 11.44 -0.87
C GLY A 319 13.17 11.88 -2.33
N THR A 320 13.81 11.08 -3.17
CA THR A 320 14.38 11.52 -4.47
C THR A 320 13.86 10.71 -5.66
N GLY A 321 13.69 11.33 -6.83
CA GLY A 321 13.34 10.61 -8.07
C GLY A 321 11.92 10.03 -8.11
N ASN A 322 11.07 10.33 -7.13
CA ASN A 322 9.71 9.81 -7.07
C ASN A 322 8.83 10.46 -8.14
N ALA A 323 7.97 9.70 -8.83
CA ALA A 323 6.88 10.24 -9.63
C ALA A 323 5.59 10.32 -8.80
N VAL A 324 4.86 11.42 -8.92
CA VAL A 324 3.47 11.56 -8.49
C VAL A 324 2.66 11.86 -9.75
N THR A 325 1.42 11.40 -9.84
CA THR A 325 0.58 11.53 -11.04
C THR A 325 -0.90 11.54 -10.66
N ILE A 326 -1.72 12.21 -11.46
CA ILE A 326 -3.18 12.06 -11.47
C ILE A 326 -3.60 11.98 -12.94
N THR A 327 -4.61 11.17 -13.27
CA THR A 327 -5.01 10.80 -14.64
C THR A 327 -6.53 10.64 -14.72
N GLY A 328 -7.24 11.75 -14.90
CA GLY A 328 -8.69 11.88 -14.78
C GLY A 328 -9.13 12.33 -13.38
N GLY A 329 -10.39 12.75 -13.24
CA GLY A 329 -10.96 13.21 -11.97
C GLY A 329 -12.02 14.30 -12.14
N ILE A 330 -12.33 15.01 -11.06
CA ILE A 330 -13.15 16.23 -11.03
C ILE A 330 -12.51 17.31 -10.13
N TYR A 331 -11.87 16.98 -9.01
CA TYR A 331 -11.18 17.93 -8.12
C TYR A 331 -9.82 17.36 -7.66
N ASN A 332 -8.79 17.58 -8.45
CA ASN A 332 -7.50 16.94 -8.30
C ASN A 332 -6.45 17.87 -7.65
N THR A 333 -5.50 17.29 -6.94
CA THR A 333 -4.38 18.00 -6.31
C THR A 333 -3.19 17.05 -6.21
N ALA A 334 -2.16 17.18 -7.05
CA ALA A 334 -0.89 16.51 -6.79
C ALA A 334 0.04 17.41 -5.94
N PHE A 335 0.96 16.83 -5.18
CA PHE A 335 1.71 17.56 -4.15
C PHE A 335 3.09 16.98 -3.91
N ASN A 336 4.11 17.81 -3.70
CA ASN A 336 5.44 17.39 -3.21
C ASN A 336 5.96 18.34 -2.13
N LEU A 337 6.04 17.88 -0.88
CA LEU A 337 6.39 18.75 0.26
C LEU A 337 7.89 19.03 0.33
N LEU A 338 8.67 18.03 0.76
CA LEU A 338 10.12 18.07 1.00
C LEU A 338 10.84 16.97 0.20
N GLY A 339 10.33 16.64 -1.00
CA GLY A 339 11.02 15.75 -1.92
C GLY A 339 12.36 16.35 -2.33
N GLY A 340 13.45 15.60 -2.16
CA GLY A 340 14.83 16.01 -2.41
C GLY A 340 15.12 16.29 -3.89
N ASN A 341 15.90 15.41 -4.54
CA ASN A 341 16.30 15.60 -5.93
C ASN A 341 15.45 14.77 -6.90
N GLY A 342 15.00 15.31 -8.03
CA GLY A 342 14.53 14.51 -9.19
C GLY A 342 13.04 14.08 -9.21
N ASN A 343 12.22 14.49 -8.23
CA ASN A 343 10.84 14.03 -8.08
C ASN A 343 9.84 14.62 -9.10
N GLN A 344 9.24 13.80 -9.96
CA GLN A 344 8.17 14.20 -10.88
C GLN A 344 6.82 14.29 -10.14
N VAL A 345 5.90 15.20 -10.51
CA VAL A 345 4.60 15.33 -9.80
C VAL A 345 3.52 15.90 -10.71
N GLU A 346 2.57 15.10 -11.13
CA GLU A 346 1.66 15.43 -12.23
C GLU A 346 0.19 15.42 -11.82
N SER A 347 -0.64 16.23 -12.47
CA SER A 347 -2.09 16.01 -12.53
C SER A 347 -2.64 16.26 -13.93
N GLN A 348 -3.30 15.24 -14.48
CA GLN A 348 -3.91 15.22 -15.79
C GLN A 348 -5.43 15.02 -15.65
N GLY A 349 -6.25 15.83 -16.32
CA GLY A 349 -7.70 15.66 -16.52
C GLY A 349 -8.56 15.94 -15.30
N GLY A 350 -9.78 16.45 -15.48
CA GLY A 350 -10.74 16.64 -14.40
C GLY A 350 -10.93 18.08 -13.89
N TYR A 351 -12.17 18.41 -13.52
CA TYR A 351 -12.68 19.78 -13.39
C TYR A 351 -11.92 20.78 -12.48
N GLN A 352 -10.92 20.45 -11.66
CA GLN A 352 -10.09 21.42 -10.93
C GLN A 352 -8.74 20.79 -10.58
N ASN A 353 -7.65 21.10 -11.30
CA ASN A 353 -6.39 20.35 -11.17
C ASN A 353 -5.24 21.14 -10.54
N ALA A 354 -5.05 21.03 -9.23
CA ALA A 354 -3.90 21.62 -8.56
C ALA A 354 -2.67 20.71 -8.68
N VAL A 355 -1.48 21.30 -8.76
CA VAL A 355 -0.21 20.60 -8.51
C VAL A 355 0.71 21.52 -7.75
N PHE A 356 1.26 21.05 -6.64
CA PHE A 356 2.21 21.76 -5.80
C PHE A 356 3.54 21.01 -5.76
N ASN A 357 4.65 21.72 -5.80
CA ASN A 357 5.83 21.40 -5.02
C ASN A 357 5.93 22.44 -3.90
N LEU A 358 6.73 22.19 -2.88
CA LEU A 358 7.14 23.24 -1.95
C LEU A 358 8.66 23.35 -1.96
N ILE A 359 9.37 22.24 -1.76
CA ILE A 359 10.83 22.19 -1.69
C ILE A 359 11.38 21.00 -2.51
N GLY A 360 12.51 21.26 -3.18
CA GLY A 360 13.42 20.28 -3.74
C GLY A 360 14.25 20.84 -4.90
N ASN A 361 14.96 19.97 -5.61
CA ASN A 361 15.74 20.30 -6.81
C ASN A 361 15.60 19.18 -7.85
N HIS A 362 15.87 19.40 -9.14
CA HIS A 362 15.60 18.46 -10.24
C HIS A 362 14.18 17.83 -10.28
N ASN A 363 13.25 18.21 -9.39
CA ASN A 363 11.89 17.68 -9.29
C ASN A 363 11.09 18.08 -10.53
N THR A 364 10.42 17.21 -11.30
CA THR A 364 9.72 17.52 -12.58
C THR A 364 8.19 17.42 -12.49
N LEU A 365 7.55 18.43 -11.88
CA LEU A 365 6.09 18.52 -11.79
C LEU A 365 5.40 18.92 -13.12
N THR A 366 4.08 18.72 -13.26
CA THR A 366 3.28 19.16 -14.42
C THR A 366 1.80 19.21 -14.05
N VAL A 367 0.98 20.05 -14.69
CA VAL A 367 -0.48 19.94 -14.51
C VAL A 367 -1.28 20.40 -15.72
N GLY A 368 -2.45 19.79 -15.90
CA GLY A 368 -3.30 19.92 -17.06
C GLY A 368 -4.12 18.65 -17.27
N GLY A 369 -4.00 18.04 -18.45
CA GLY A 369 -4.65 16.82 -18.91
C GLY A 369 -6.14 16.97 -19.28
N ALA A 370 -6.64 15.96 -19.99
CA ALA A 370 -7.90 15.98 -20.74
C ALA A 370 -9.13 16.37 -19.89
N GLY A 371 -9.72 17.54 -20.19
CA GLY A 371 -11.01 17.96 -19.62
C GLY A 371 -10.94 18.61 -18.23
N SER A 372 -9.90 19.41 -17.95
CA SER A 372 -9.76 20.10 -16.66
C SER A 372 -10.39 21.52 -16.64
N ASN A 373 -10.86 22.04 -15.48
CA ASN A 373 -11.78 23.22 -15.43
C ASN A 373 -11.78 24.11 -14.14
N TYR A 374 -10.63 24.40 -13.47
CA TYR A 374 -10.34 25.52 -12.50
C TYR A 374 -9.42 25.16 -11.27
N ASN A 375 -8.23 24.56 -11.44
CA ASN A 375 -7.06 24.77 -10.54
C ASN A 375 -5.68 24.56 -11.22
N LEU A 376 -4.59 24.98 -10.55
CA LEU A 376 -3.13 24.75 -10.74
C LEU A 376 -2.51 24.95 -9.32
N THR A 377 -1.19 25.12 -9.04
CA THR A 377 -0.74 25.71 -7.72
C THR A 377 0.77 25.97 -7.49
N VAL A 378 1.07 26.94 -6.62
CA VAL A 378 2.41 27.33 -6.14
C VAL A 378 2.76 26.55 -4.87
N ASN A 379 3.97 26.05 -4.62
CA ASN A 379 5.25 26.28 -5.32
C ASN A 379 5.66 25.09 -6.23
N SER A 380 4.77 24.65 -7.11
CA SER A 380 5.27 24.02 -8.34
C SER A 380 6.19 25.01 -9.04
N LEU A 381 7.40 24.66 -9.46
CA LEU A 381 8.05 23.35 -9.61
C LEU A 381 9.51 23.53 -9.07
N SER A 382 10.44 22.56 -9.18
CA SER A 382 11.88 22.72 -8.92
C SER A 382 12.86 21.90 -9.82
N SER A 383 12.64 21.71 -11.14
CA SER A 383 13.42 20.75 -12.00
C SER A 383 14.84 21.16 -12.43
N ASN A 384 15.62 21.82 -11.56
CA ASN A 384 16.98 22.29 -11.88
C ASN A 384 17.11 23.14 -13.18
N ASN A 385 16.06 23.63 -13.82
CA ASN A 385 14.85 24.27 -13.31
C ASN A 385 13.65 23.97 -14.27
N GLN A 386 12.49 24.63 -14.19
CA GLN A 386 11.29 24.05 -13.52
C GLN A 386 9.91 23.92 -14.29
N VAL A 387 9.66 23.60 -15.57
CA VAL A 387 8.32 23.95 -16.22
C VAL A 387 6.98 23.27 -15.74
N THR A 388 6.13 23.86 -14.84
CA THR A 388 4.75 23.33 -14.50
C THR A 388 3.59 24.27 -14.85
N ALA A 389 3.03 24.15 -16.06
CA ALA A 389 1.62 23.74 -16.24
C ALA A 389 1.07 24.10 -17.64
N GLY A 390 -0.03 23.45 -18.02
CA GLY A 390 -0.97 23.93 -19.03
C GLY A 390 -1.72 22.87 -19.84
N GLY A 391 -1.41 21.57 -19.71
CA GLY A 391 -1.82 20.54 -20.68
C GLY A 391 -3.34 20.33 -20.83
N ALA A 392 -3.81 19.97 -22.03
CA ALA A 392 -5.14 19.40 -22.41
C ALA A 392 -6.43 19.81 -21.64
N GLY A 393 -6.47 21.01 -21.07
CA GLY A 393 -7.53 21.46 -20.16
C GLY A 393 -7.02 22.24 -18.95
N GLY A 394 -5.71 22.52 -18.85
CA GLY A 394 -5.04 23.30 -17.81
C GLY A 394 -5.76 24.61 -17.48
N ASN A 395 -6.74 24.46 -16.59
CA ASN A 395 -7.63 25.45 -16.07
C ASN A 395 -7.56 25.24 -14.57
N PHE A 396 -7.03 26.15 -13.75
CA PHE A 396 -6.28 27.35 -14.14
C PHE A 396 -5.27 27.84 -13.06
N SER A 397 -5.62 27.86 -11.77
CA SER A 397 -5.03 28.79 -10.76
C SER A 397 -3.88 28.26 -9.88
N ALA A 398 -2.60 28.66 -9.95
CA ALA A 398 -1.76 29.22 -11.02
C ALA A 398 -0.29 29.25 -10.50
N GLY A 399 0.30 28.05 -10.27
CA GLY A 399 1.75 27.76 -10.02
C GLY A 399 2.26 26.63 -10.99
N PHE A 400 3.27 26.76 -11.90
CA PHE A 400 3.35 27.75 -13.05
C PHE A 400 4.94 27.98 -13.59
N ASN A 401 5.98 28.97 -13.75
CA ASN A 401 6.61 30.44 -13.51
C ASN A 401 7.64 30.86 -14.57
N VAL A 402 7.32 31.29 -15.76
CA VAL A 402 6.81 30.47 -16.84
C VAL A 402 8.09 29.93 -17.51
N LEU A 403 8.09 29.77 -18.83
CA LEU A 403 9.07 28.92 -19.48
C LEU A 403 10.53 29.33 -19.18
N GLY A 404 11.12 28.39 -18.45
CA GLY A 404 12.08 28.58 -17.36
C GLY A 404 12.72 27.23 -16.97
N GLY A 405 12.74 26.27 -17.91
CA GLY A 405 13.41 24.98 -17.79
C GLY A 405 14.92 25.15 -17.89
N THR A 406 15.70 24.65 -16.93
CA THR A 406 17.05 25.16 -16.58
C THR A 406 17.09 26.63 -16.09
N ASN A 407 15.94 27.25 -15.79
CA ASN A 407 15.78 28.64 -15.35
C ASN A 407 14.96 28.84 -14.01
N THR A 408 13.63 29.06 -13.94
CA THR A 408 12.73 28.95 -12.71
C THR A 408 11.22 28.90 -13.10
N VAL A 409 10.22 28.21 -12.45
CA VAL A 409 8.78 28.05 -12.93
C VAL A 409 7.72 27.51 -11.82
N HIS A 410 6.46 27.87 -11.33
CA HIS A 410 5.40 29.00 -11.00
C HIS A 410 4.34 30.07 -11.80
N ALA A 411 3.82 30.51 -13.07
CA ALA A 411 3.68 30.41 -14.66
C ALA A 411 3.34 29.20 -15.67
N GLY A 412 2.12 29.10 -16.25
CA GLY A 412 1.68 28.31 -17.43
C GLY A 412 0.16 28.40 -17.71
N PRO A 413 -0.29 28.98 -18.85
CA PRO A 413 -1.66 29.52 -19.03
C PRO A 413 -2.28 30.36 -17.88
N GLY A 414 -3.52 30.08 -17.42
CA GLY A 414 -4.06 30.54 -16.11
C GLY A 414 -5.25 31.53 -16.05
N PRO A 415 -5.77 31.83 -14.83
CA PRO A 415 -7.02 32.53 -14.57
C PRO A 415 -6.70 33.88 -13.94
N LEU A 416 -6.07 34.75 -14.71
CA LEU A 416 -5.72 36.10 -14.24
C LEU A 416 -4.60 36.12 -13.17
N ALA A 417 -4.36 35.05 -12.40
CA ALA A 417 -3.25 34.87 -11.46
C ALA A 417 -1.91 34.67 -12.19
N LEU A 418 -0.94 35.58 -11.98
CA LEU A 418 0.17 35.88 -12.91
C LEU A 418 1.28 36.94 -12.37
N ALA A 419 2.45 36.59 -11.73
CA ALA A 419 3.85 37.17 -11.51
C ALA A 419 5.17 36.25 -11.17
N GLY A 420 5.84 35.52 -12.13
CA GLY A 420 7.06 34.60 -12.32
C GLY A 420 7.61 34.13 -13.80
N THR A 421 8.87 33.76 -14.09
CA THR A 421 9.63 33.59 -15.42
C THR A 421 9.07 33.37 -16.89
N ILE A 422 8.22 34.20 -17.55
CA ILE A 422 7.98 34.06 -19.03
C ILE A 422 9.22 34.27 -19.90
N PHE A 423 9.48 33.30 -20.78
CA PHE A 423 10.49 33.33 -21.86
C PHE A 423 11.84 33.81 -21.34
N ALA A 424 12.16 33.28 -20.15
CA ALA A 424 13.40 33.46 -19.42
C ALA A 424 14.27 32.24 -19.63
N ASN A 425 14.69 32.02 -20.87
CA ASN A 425 15.43 30.82 -21.24
C ASN A 425 16.93 31.07 -21.12
N GLY A 426 17.57 30.36 -20.18
CA GLY A 426 18.80 30.78 -19.50
C GLY A 426 18.64 31.94 -18.51
N GLN A 427 17.42 32.26 -17.98
CA GLN A 427 17.16 33.51 -17.22
C GLN A 427 16.14 33.39 -16.04
N THR A 428 15.58 34.51 -15.56
CA THR A 428 14.54 34.56 -14.49
C THR A 428 13.63 35.81 -14.63
N VAL A 429 12.28 35.69 -14.60
CA VAL A 429 11.23 36.69 -15.04
C VAL A 429 9.87 36.62 -14.22
N THR A 430 8.65 37.05 -14.68
CA THR A 430 7.43 37.39 -13.86
C THR A 430 5.90 37.18 -14.36
N LYS A 431 5.27 36.01 -14.73
CA LYS A 431 3.91 35.40 -14.31
C LYS A 431 3.83 34.15 -13.28
N THR A 432 2.84 34.11 -12.33
CA THR A 432 2.61 33.54 -10.91
C THR A 432 1.40 34.21 -10.15
N ASN A 433 1.59 35.33 -9.42
CA ASN A 433 0.63 36.18 -8.66
C ASN A 433 -0.01 37.35 -9.47
N PRO A 434 -1.35 37.48 -9.60
CA PRO A 434 -2.12 38.22 -10.63
C PRO A 434 -1.59 39.50 -11.32
N GLY A 435 -1.90 39.66 -12.61
CA GLY A 435 -1.48 40.80 -13.45
C GLY A 435 -0.74 40.36 -14.72
N ILE A 436 0.10 41.21 -15.34
CA ILE A 436 0.86 40.83 -16.56
C ILE A 436 2.31 41.34 -16.49
N ALA A 437 3.30 40.47 -16.69
CA ALA A 437 4.71 40.71 -16.40
C ALA A 437 5.59 39.64 -17.12
N ILE A 438 5.24 39.47 -18.39
CA ILE A 438 5.91 38.68 -19.42
C ILE A 438 7.39 39.11 -19.54
N ASN A 439 8.34 38.26 -19.94
CA ASN A 439 9.72 38.64 -20.34
C ASN A 439 10.37 39.71 -19.43
N ASN A 440 10.86 40.82 -19.98
CA ASN A 440 11.29 41.96 -19.15
C ASN A 440 10.17 43.00 -18.95
N PHE A 441 8.97 42.74 -19.47
CA PHE A 441 7.76 43.54 -19.31
C PHE A 441 7.17 43.37 -17.91
N ARG A 442 6.76 44.47 -17.26
CA ARG A 442 6.24 44.46 -15.87
C ARG A 442 5.06 45.43 -15.73
N ILE A 443 3.83 44.98 -16.00
CA ILE A 443 2.64 45.68 -15.46
C ILE A 443 2.57 45.35 -13.96
N GLY A 444 2.94 46.37 -13.16
CA GLY A 444 3.36 46.24 -11.77
C GLY A 444 4.89 46.14 -11.67
N GLY A 445 5.58 47.27 -11.44
CA GLY A 445 7.04 47.33 -11.33
C GLY A 445 7.62 48.74 -11.23
N ALA A 446 8.89 48.86 -10.81
CA ALA A 446 9.52 50.12 -10.40
C ALA A 446 10.11 51.00 -11.53
N GLN A 447 9.91 50.66 -12.81
CA GLN A 447 10.40 51.47 -13.95
C GLN A 447 9.50 52.70 -14.23
N ALA A 448 9.08 53.38 -13.16
CA ALA A 448 8.00 54.37 -13.16
C ALA A 448 8.43 55.74 -12.62
N THR A 449 9.69 56.14 -12.83
CA THR A 449 10.10 57.55 -12.69
C THR A 449 9.37 58.36 -13.77
N SER A 450 8.45 59.22 -13.35
CA SER A 450 7.56 59.98 -14.23
C SER A 450 8.33 60.73 -15.32
N GLY A 451 7.96 60.50 -16.58
CA GLY A 451 8.54 61.19 -17.73
C GLY A 451 8.39 62.71 -17.56
N GLN A 452 9.49 63.44 -17.65
CA GLN A 452 9.48 64.90 -17.52
C GLN A 452 8.59 65.51 -18.60
N SER A 453 7.54 66.23 -18.17
CA SER A 453 6.75 67.05 -19.08
C SER A 453 7.66 68.10 -19.73
N SER A 454 7.73 68.11 -21.06
CA SER A 454 8.61 68.96 -21.86
C SER A 454 8.16 70.43 -21.93
N LYS A 455 7.75 70.99 -20.79
CA LYS A 455 7.52 72.43 -20.63
C LYS A 455 8.83 73.15 -20.31
N THR A 456 9.57 73.47 -21.37
CA THR A 456 10.67 74.45 -21.31
C THR A 456 10.17 75.75 -20.66
N PRO A 457 10.79 76.24 -19.57
CA PRO A 457 10.37 77.50 -18.96
C PRO A 457 10.60 78.66 -19.93
N ALA A 458 9.54 79.41 -20.25
CA ALA A 458 9.67 80.63 -21.06
C ALA A 458 10.47 81.69 -20.27
N ALA A 459 11.59 82.13 -20.84
CA ALA A 459 12.45 83.12 -20.20
C ALA A 459 11.71 84.46 -20.06
N LYS A 460 11.57 84.94 -18.82
CA LYS A 460 10.87 86.18 -18.50
C LYS A 460 11.82 87.36 -18.74
N ALA A 461 11.68 88.04 -19.88
CA ALA A 461 12.46 89.24 -20.19
C ALA A 461 12.21 90.33 -19.13
N GLY A 462 13.28 90.86 -18.54
CA GLY A 462 13.21 91.95 -17.58
C GLY A 462 13.08 93.30 -18.27
N ASP A 463 12.01 94.04 -17.98
CA ASP A 463 11.74 95.34 -18.59
C ASP A 463 12.66 96.44 -18.01
N ALA A 464 13.23 97.27 -18.88
CA ALA A 464 14.27 98.24 -18.54
C ALA A 464 13.65 99.57 -18.11
N GLY A 465 13.47 99.76 -16.81
CA GLY A 465 12.79 100.91 -16.23
C GLY A 465 13.31 102.28 -16.69
N LYS A 466 12.46 103.06 -17.37
CA LYS A 466 12.73 104.44 -17.77
C LYS A 466 12.95 105.34 -16.55
N LYS A 467 14.17 105.83 -16.34
CA LYS A 467 14.42 106.93 -15.39
C LYS A 467 13.75 108.22 -15.89
N LYS A 468 13.09 108.93 -14.98
CA LYS A 468 12.51 110.26 -15.19
C LYS A 468 13.10 111.19 -14.12
N GLY A 469 13.43 112.43 -14.49
CA GLY A 469 13.78 113.48 -13.52
C GLY A 469 12.53 114.00 -12.78
N THR A 470 12.63 114.98 -11.87
CA THR A 470 13.74 115.94 -11.66
C THR A 470 13.63 116.56 -10.24
N ALA A 471 14.69 117.28 -9.83
CA ALA A 471 14.69 118.45 -8.94
C ALA A 471 14.86 118.26 -7.41
N GLY A 472 15.77 119.08 -6.85
CA GLY A 472 15.47 119.84 -5.62
C GLY A 472 16.58 119.96 -4.57
N SER A 473 17.15 121.18 -4.42
CA SER A 473 17.74 121.73 -3.18
C SER A 473 19.05 121.10 -2.63
N ALA A 474 19.98 121.82 -1.97
CA ALA A 474 20.41 123.22 -2.05
C ALA A 474 21.76 123.40 -1.31
N ARG A 475 22.47 124.52 -1.62
CA ARG A 475 23.44 125.28 -0.79
C ARG A 475 24.39 124.51 0.16
N GLY A 476 25.68 124.61 -0.14
CA GLY A 476 26.83 124.34 0.72
C GLY A 476 28.06 124.96 0.09
#